data_AF-A0A7S0YLD7-F1
#
_entry.id   AF-A0A7S0YLD7-F1
#
_cell.length_a   1.000
_cell.length_b   1.000
_cell.length_c   1.000
_cell.angle_alpha   90.00
_cell.angle_beta   90.00
_cell.angle_gamma   90.00
#
_symmetry.space_group_name_H-M   'P 1'
#
loop_
_entity.id
_entity.type
_entity.pdbx_description
1 polymer ?
#
loop_
_entity_poly.entity_id
_entity_poly.type
_entity_poly.pdbx_seq_one_letter_code
_entity_poly.pdbx_strand_id
1 'polypeptide(L)'
;ARGAGRGGSMGSCQPCPSCPTGKYRVGCSGLSEGSCVDCPSSQCAAGEWLSGCAGDQPGQCDSCATHPLGFYNAGCGGVSPGAKTPCRACGPGQWLSGCEGQEPGVCRPVSMPLESEYTAKPEAWNSDRVNKPCLGLEGCGAGSWRPCGNGTRGMCAKCGACDNGHYREGCGGVSEGSCAPCGHCDPGFVRVQCGGDEAPFSGGTCEPCGGCADGEFRDGCVYMSGGECALCRDCGAEMFLKGCGGEDAGACLECSPQCEPGSYEAVACSPRTNRVCADCASQAACPSGEFREGCGGVSRGECVACSSCPAGSYRSGCDTGSRGVCETCGACPEGQFRSGCSGVDPGVC
;
A
#
# COMPACT_ATOMS: atom_id res chain seq x y z
N ALA A 1 -0.57 -122.39 -70.86
CA ALA A 1 0.03 -122.06 -69.56
C ALA A 1 -0.02 -120.54 -69.41
N ARG A 2 -1.03 -119.97 -68.73
CA ARG A 2 -1.05 -119.66 -67.29
C ARG A 2 0.26 -119.02 -66.80
N GLY A 3 0.19 -117.73 -66.50
CA GLY A 3 1.17 -116.97 -65.73
C GLY A 3 0.50 -115.68 -65.25
N ALA A 4 -0.02 -115.70 -64.02
CA ALA A 4 -0.81 -114.69 -63.35
C ALA A 4 0.04 -113.83 -62.38
N GLY A 5 -0.50 -112.67 -61.98
CA GLY A 5 -0.06 -111.88 -60.81
C GLY A 5 0.84 -110.68 -61.19
N ARG A 6 0.64 -109.47 -60.68
CA ARG A 6 0.25 -109.12 -59.31
C ARG A 6 -0.57 -107.82 -59.30
N GLY A 7 -1.65 -107.82 -58.51
CA GLY A 7 -2.36 -106.63 -58.10
C GLY A 7 -1.48 -105.80 -57.16
N GLY A 8 -1.26 -104.53 -57.51
CA GLY A 8 -0.81 -103.51 -56.57
C GLY A 8 -2.02 -103.03 -55.79
N SER A 9 -2.11 -103.42 -54.52
CA SER A 9 -3.03 -102.81 -53.56
C SER A 9 -2.73 -101.31 -53.49
N MET A 10 -3.66 -100.46 -53.94
CA MET A 10 -3.60 -99.03 -53.68
C MET A 10 -3.76 -98.83 -52.17
N GLY A 11 -2.65 -98.66 -51.45
CA GLY A 11 -2.67 -98.33 -50.03
C GLY A 11 -3.35 -96.98 -49.83
N SER A 12 -4.34 -96.92 -48.95
CA SER A 12 -4.97 -95.67 -48.55
C SER A 12 -4.00 -94.84 -47.71
N CYS A 13 -3.75 -93.59 -48.09
CA CYS A 13 -2.96 -92.68 -47.26
C CYS A 13 -3.66 -92.46 -45.92
N GLN A 14 -3.03 -92.88 -44.82
CA GLN A 14 -3.47 -92.53 -43.47
C GLN A 14 -2.90 -91.14 -43.12
N PRO A 15 -3.68 -90.30 -42.43
CA PRO A 15 -3.20 -89.00 -41.97
C PRO A 15 -2.07 -89.17 -40.95
N CYS A 16 -1.13 -88.23 -40.95
CA CYS A 16 -0.02 -88.21 -40.00
C CYS A 16 -0.53 -88.18 -38.55
N PRO A 17 0.06 -88.94 -37.62
CA PRO A 17 -0.36 -88.92 -36.22
C PRO A 17 -0.16 -87.51 -35.61
N SER A 18 -1.05 -87.02 -34.76
CA SER A 18 -0.85 -85.72 -34.08
C SER A 18 0.31 -85.78 -33.08
N CYS A 19 1.07 -84.69 -32.94
CA CYS A 19 2.08 -84.55 -31.88
C CYS A 19 1.45 -84.09 -30.54
N PRO A 20 2.07 -84.41 -29.39
CA PRO A 20 1.67 -83.85 -28.09
C PRO A 20 1.80 -82.32 -28.05
N THR A 21 1.07 -81.67 -27.15
CA THR A 21 1.12 -80.21 -26.93
C THR A 21 2.55 -79.72 -26.74
N GLY A 22 2.93 -78.67 -27.48
CA GLY A 22 4.29 -78.10 -27.45
C GLY A 22 5.26 -78.69 -28.47
N LYS A 23 4.81 -79.58 -29.37
CA LYS A 23 5.60 -80.12 -30.49
C LYS A 23 4.83 -80.07 -31.81
N TYR A 24 5.56 -79.93 -32.92
CA TYR A 24 5.03 -80.07 -34.28
C TYR A 24 5.77 -81.17 -35.06
N ARG A 25 5.12 -81.73 -36.08
CA ARG A 25 5.65 -82.85 -36.85
C ARG A 25 6.44 -82.37 -38.05
N VAL A 26 7.67 -82.87 -38.19
CA VAL A 26 8.50 -82.68 -39.37
C VAL A 26 8.74 -84.01 -40.09
N GLY A 27 8.83 -83.97 -41.42
CA GLY A 27 9.21 -85.12 -42.22
C GLY A 27 8.17 -86.25 -42.29
N CYS A 28 6.88 -85.94 -42.15
CA CYS A 28 5.82 -86.90 -42.45
C CYS A 28 5.58 -86.95 -43.96
N SER A 29 6.16 -87.94 -44.65
CA SER A 29 5.98 -88.14 -46.09
C SER A 29 6.24 -89.58 -46.51
N GLY A 30 5.57 -90.03 -47.57
CA GLY A 30 5.74 -91.37 -48.13
C GLY A 30 5.42 -92.48 -47.13
N LEU A 31 6.45 -93.21 -46.69
CA LEU A 31 6.36 -94.32 -45.72
C LEU A 31 6.82 -93.93 -44.31
N SER A 32 7.21 -92.67 -44.09
CA SER A 32 7.66 -92.16 -42.79
C SER A 32 6.53 -91.47 -42.06
N GLU A 33 6.28 -91.88 -40.81
CA GLU A 33 5.34 -91.20 -39.93
C GLU A 33 5.85 -89.80 -39.50
N GLY A 34 7.13 -89.48 -39.72
CA GLY A 34 7.75 -88.23 -39.29
C GLY A 34 8.06 -88.19 -37.79
N SER A 35 8.74 -87.12 -37.35
CA SER A 35 9.18 -86.94 -35.96
C SER A 35 8.60 -85.66 -35.36
N CYS A 36 8.21 -85.71 -34.09
CA CYS A 36 7.77 -84.54 -33.34
C CYS A 36 8.98 -83.77 -32.80
N VAL A 37 9.13 -82.52 -33.22
CA VAL A 37 10.16 -81.58 -32.75
C VAL A 37 9.52 -80.49 -31.89
N ASP A 38 10.31 -79.93 -30.96
CA ASP A 38 9.81 -78.90 -30.05
C ASP A 38 9.45 -77.63 -30.82
N CYS A 39 8.36 -77.00 -30.38
CA CYS A 39 7.93 -75.71 -30.92
C CYS A 39 9.06 -74.67 -30.76
N PRO A 40 9.37 -73.88 -31.81
CA PRO A 40 10.48 -72.93 -31.79
C PRO A 40 10.11 -71.63 -31.03
N SER A 41 9.60 -71.75 -29.80
CA SER A 41 9.13 -70.60 -29.01
C SER A 41 10.24 -69.62 -28.62
N SER A 42 11.51 -70.03 -28.72
CA SER A 42 12.68 -69.16 -28.55
C SER A 42 12.96 -68.26 -29.76
N GLN A 43 12.24 -68.43 -30.86
CA GLN A 43 12.37 -67.58 -32.06
C GLN A 43 11.47 -66.35 -32.03
N CYS A 44 10.48 -66.29 -31.13
CA CYS A 44 9.63 -65.11 -30.98
C CYS A 44 10.37 -64.00 -30.24
N ALA A 45 10.20 -62.75 -30.70
CA ALA A 45 10.82 -61.60 -30.06
C ALA A 45 10.17 -61.29 -28.70
N ALA A 46 10.84 -60.48 -27.88
CA ALA A 46 10.25 -60.00 -26.63
C ALA A 46 8.95 -59.21 -26.94
N GLY A 47 7.83 -59.61 -26.34
CA GLY A 47 6.51 -59.05 -26.66
C GLY A 47 5.71 -59.84 -27.69
N GLU A 48 6.15 -61.04 -28.04
CA GLU A 48 5.43 -61.99 -28.88
C GLU A 48 5.30 -63.36 -28.20
N TRP A 49 4.28 -64.11 -28.59
CA TRP A 49 4.06 -65.49 -28.16
C TRP A 49 3.78 -66.37 -29.38
N LEU A 50 4.18 -67.64 -29.30
CA LEU A 50 4.00 -68.60 -30.38
C LEU A 50 2.57 -69.17 -30.33
N SER A 51 1.75 -68.77 -31.30
CA SER A 51 0.41 -69.30 -31.51
C SER A 51 0.39 -70.41 -32.56
N GLY A 52 -0.59 -71.31 -32.47
CA GLY A 52 -0.84 -72.30 -33.52
C GLY A 52 0.22 -73.39 -33.70
N CYS A 53 1.17 -73.56 -32.77
CA CYS A 53 2.15 -74.65 -32.88
C CYS A 53 1.52 -75.99 -32.47
N ALA A 54 0.99 -76.71 -33.47
CA ALA A 54 0.42 -78.05 -33.33
C ALA A 54 0.37 -78.76 -34.69
N GLY A 55 0.25 -80.08 -34.67
CA GLY A 55 0.11 -80.88 -35.89
C GLY A 55 1.36 -80.81 -36.76
N ASP A 56 1.22 -80.31 -37.99
CA ASP A 56 2.28 -80.11 -38.99
C ASP A 56 2.72 -78.63 -39.12
N GLN A 57 2.17 -77.73 -38.30
CA GLN A 57 2.49 -76.31 -38.35
C GLN A 57 3.46 -75.90 -37.24
N PRO A 58 4.57 -75.20 -37.59
CA PRO A 58 5.54 -74.72 -36.60
C PRO A 58 5.02 -73.58 -35.70
N GLY A 59 3.81 -73.06 -35.98
CA GLY A 59 3.23 -71.90 -35.32
C GLY A 59 3.72 -70.56 -35.89
N GLN A 60 3.11 -69.47 -35.43
CA GLN A 60 3.47 -68.10 -35.78
C GLN A 60 3.63 -67.26 -34.50
N CYS A 61 4.58 -66.34 -34.50
CA CYS A 61 4.73 -65.39 -33.41
C CYS A 61 3.67 -64.29 -33.55
N ASP A 62 2.76 -64.23 -32.57
CA ASP A 62 1.72 -63.21 -32.46
C ASP A 62 2.12 -62.18 -31.41
N SER A 63 1.83 -60.91 -31.67
CA SER A 63 2.09 -59.85 -30.71
C SER A 63 1.20 -59.98 -29.48
N CYS A 64 1.78 -59.74 -28.30
CA CYS A 64 1.03 -59.66 -27.06
C CYS A 64 -0.05 -58.57 -27.15
N ALA A 65 -1.26 -58.87 -26.68
CA ALA A 65 -2.35 -57.90 -26.67
C ALA A 65 -1.99 -56.67 -25.82
N THR A 66 -2.24 -55.48 -26.37
CA THR A 66 -2.25 -54.23 -25.59
C THR A 66 -3.63 -54.08 -24.93
N HIS A 67 -3.64 -53.64 -23.67
CA HIS A 67 -4.86 -53.47 -22.91
C HIS A 67 -5.16 -51.99 -22.63
N PRO A 68 -6.43 -51.63 -22.38
CA PRO A 68 -6.79 -50.28 -21.93
C PRO A 68 -6.07 -49.90 -20.63
N LEU A 69 -5.95 -48.60 -20.39
CA LEU A 69 -5.35 -48.03 -19.18
C LEU A 69 -5.88 -48.72 -17.90
N GLY A 70 -4.96 -49.07 -16.99
CA GLY A 70 -5.27 -49.77 -15.74
C GLY A 70 -5.06 -51.29 -15.78
N PHE A 71 -4.59 -51.85 -16.90
CA PHE A 71 -4.24 -53.27 -17.03
C PHE A 71 -2.90 -53.46 -17.75
N TYR A 72 -2.16 -54.50 -17.37
CA TYR A 72 -0.98 -54.99 -18.08
C TYR A 72 -1.17 -56.46 -18.45
N ASN A 73 -0.39 -56.95 -19.41
CA ASN A 73 -0.44 -58.33 -19.88
C ASN A 73 0.65 -59.16 -19.17
N ALA A 74 0.26 -59.90 -18.13
CA ALA A 74 1.19 -60.70 -17.33
C ALA A 74 1.48 -62.04 -18.00
N GLY A 75 2.77 -62.40 -18.11
CA GLY A 75 3.17 -63.73 -18.57
C GLY A 75 2.92 -63.99 -20.06
N CYS A 76 2.96 -62.95 -20.89
CA CYS A 76 2.97 -63.12 -22.33
C CYS A 76 4.38 -63.54 -22.80
N GLY A 77 4.46 -64.58 -23.63
CA GLY A 77 5.72 -65.10 -24.14
C GLY A 77 5.75 -66.63 -24.21
N GLY A 78 6.73 -67.16 -24.95
CA GLY A 78 6.83 -68.61 -25.18
C GLY A 78 5.64 -69.12 -25.98
N VAL A 79 4.74 -69.87 -25.34
CA VAL A 79 3.49 -70.38 -25.94
C VAL A 79 2.23 -69.80 -25.29
N SER A 80 2.39 -68.75 -24.47
CA SER A 80 1.30 -68.16 -23.68
C SER A 80 0.93 -66.77 -24.20
N PRO A 81 -0.35 -66.50 -24.51
CA PRO A 81 -0.82 -65.15 -24.88
C PRO A 81 -0.79 -64.14 -23.71
N GLY A 82 -0.49 -64.63 -22.50
CA GLY A 82 -0.53 -63.85 -21.26
C GLY A 82 -1.96 -63.61 -20.76
N ALA A 83 -2.07 -63.01 -19.58
CA ALA A 83 -3.34 -62.71 -18.93
C ALA A 83 -3.47 -61.21 -18.63
N LYS A 84 -4.63 -60.66 -18.98
CA LYS A 84 -5.03 -59.30 -18.59
C LYS A 84 -5.08 -59.19 -17.07
N THR A 85 -4.12 -58.47 -16.51
CA THR A 85 -3.94 -58.34 -15.06
C THR A 85 -4.14 -56.89 -14.65
N PRO A 86 -4.98 -56.58 -13.64
CA PRO A 86 -5.18 -55.22 -13.18
C PRO A 86 -3.89 -54.67 -12.57
N CYS A 87 -3.62 -53.41 -12.87
CA CYS A 87 -2.60 -52.64 -12.21
C CYS A 87 -2.89 -52.54 -10.71
N ARG A 88 -1.85 -52.70 -9.87
CA ARG A 88 -2.01 -52.51 -8.42
C ARG A 88 -2.27 -51.04 -8.09
N ALA A 89 -3.08 -50.79 -7.06
CA ALA A 89 -3.17 -49.46 -6.47
C ALA A 89 -1.91 -49.18 -5.63
N CYS A 90 -1.34 -47.98 -5.77
CA CYS A 90 -0.28 -47.52 -4.88
C CYS A 90 -0.86 -46.97 -3.57
N GLY A 91 -0.04 -46.96 -2.52
CA GLY A 91 -0.43 -46.41 -1.23
C GLY A 91 -0.59 -44.87 -1.26
N PRO A 92 -1.10 -44.26 -0.18
CA PRO A 92 -1.20 -42.81 -0.06
C PRO A 92 0.15 -42.12 -0.34
N GLY A 93 0.14 -41.06 -1.14
CA GLY A 93 1.36 -40.30 -1.48
C GLY A 93 2.25 -40.94 -2.55
N GLN A 94 1.77 -41.97 -3.25
CA GLN A 94 2.48 -42.61 -4.36
C GLN A 94 1.61 -42.67 -5.62
N TRP A 95 2.24 -42.72 -6.79
CA TRP A 95 1.58 -42.90 -8.09
C TRP A 95 2.20 -44.10 -8.84
N LEU A 96 1.40 -44.77 -9.68
CA LEU A 96 1.84 -45.95 -10.43
C LEU A 96 2.44 -45.54 -11.78
N SER A 97 3.74 -45.74 -11.95
CA SER A 97 4.46 -45.46 -13.19
C SER A 97 4.68 -46.73 -14.02
N GLY A 98 4.46 -46.67 -15.34
CA GLY A 98 4.80 -47.76 -16.26
C GLY A 98 3.95 -49.03 -16.12
N CYS A 99 2.68 -48.92 -15.69
CA CYS A 99 1.76 -50.05 -15.76
C CYS A 99 1.07 -50.12 -17.11
N GLU A 100 1.82 -50.60 -18.10
CA GLU A 100 1.39 -50.79 -19.49
C GLU A 100 2.22 -51.91 -20.14
N GLY A 101 1.74 -52.44 -21.26
CA GLY A 101 2.42 -53.55 -21.94
C GLY A 101 2.49 -54.80 -21.06
N GLN A 102 3.70 -55.25 -20.74
CA GLN A 102 3.94 -56.47 -19.92
C GLN A 102 4.42 -56.15 -18.49
N GLU A 103 4.56 -54.88 -18.16
CA GLU A 103 5.16 -54.45 -16.89
C GLU A 103 4.06 -54.14 -15.85
N PRO A 104 4.19 -54.63 -14.60
CA PRO A 104 3.21 -54.38 -13.54
C PRO A 104 3.23 -52.94 -12.99
N GLY A 105 4.18 -52.11 -13.44
CA GLY A 105 4.41 -50.76 -12.97
C GLY A 105 5.05 -50.65 -11.58
N VAL A 106 5.71 -49.52 -11.36
CA VAL A 106 6.41 -49.20 -10.11
C VAL A 106 5.74 -48.02 -9.43
N CYS A 107 5.39 -48.18 -8.15
CA CYS A 107 4.90 -47.08 -7.32
C CYS A 107 6.04 -46.11 -7.02
N ARG A 108 5.89 -44.87 -7.46
CA ARG A 108 6.83 -43.78 -7.19
C ARG A 108 6.22 -42.81 -6.17
N PRO A 109 7.01 -42.25 -5.25
CA PRO A 109 6.53 -41.19 -4.36
C PRO A 109 6.11 -39.98 -5.20
N VAL A 110 5.00 -39.35 -4.81
CA VAL A 110 4.64 -38.03 -5.33
C VAL A 110 5.64 -37.03 -4.73
N SER A 111 6.30 -36.24 -5.57
CA SER A 111 7.13 -35.12 -5.10
C SER A 111 6.21 -34.13 -4.36
N MET A 112 6.46 -33.91 -3.07
CA MET A 112 5.74 -32.87 -2.35
C MET A 112 6.04 -31.52 -3.02
N PRO A 113 5.00 -30.71 -3.34
CA PRO A 113 5.22 -29.37 -3.87
C PRO A 113 6.03 -28.56 -2.87
N LEU A 114 7.03 -27.83 -3.36
CA LEU A 114 7.71 -26.81 -2.58
C LEU A 114 6.72 -25.66 -2.27
N GLU A 115 7.06 -24.80 -1.30
CA GLU A 115 6.22 -23.62 -0.96
C GLU A 115 5.92 -22.73 -2.18
N SER A 116 6.79 -22.75 -3.21
CA SER A 116 6.65 -21.99 -4.45
C SER A 116 5.95 -22.74 -5.59
N GLU A 117 5.37 -23.90 -5.33
CA GLU A 117 4.75 -24.77 -6.34
C GLU A 117 3.29 -25.11 -6.01
N TYR A 118 2.48 -25.25 -7.05
CA TYR A 118 1.12 -25.78 -6.95
C TYR A 118 0.98 -27.07 -7.75
N THR A 119 0.08 -27.93 -7.31
CA THR A 119 -0.15 -29.22 -7.96
C THR A 119 -1.20 -29.07 -9.05
N ALA A 120 -0.78 -29.15 -10.32
CA ALA A 120 -1.72 -29.18 -11.43
C ALA A 120 -2.45 -30.53 -11.48
N LYS A 121 -3.73 -30.52 -11.87
CA LYS A 121 -4.43 -31.78 -12.16
C LYS A 121 -3.73 -32.44 -13.37
N PRO A 122 -3.38 -33.73 -13.28
CA PRO A 122 -2.81 -34.44 -14.42
C PRO A 122 -3.81 -34.47 -15.58
N GLU A 123 -3.32 -34.24 -16.79
CA GLU A 123 -4.10 -34.26 -18.03
C GLU A 123 -4.49 -35.70 -18.44
N ALA A 124 -3.90 -36.73 -17.81
CA ALA A 124 -4.22 -38.14 -18.00
C ALA A 124 -4.12 -38.97 -16.68
N TRP A 125 -4.84 -40.10 -16.61
CA TRP A 125 -4.92 -40.98 -15.42
C TRP A 125 -3.57 -41.57 -14.94
N ASN A 126 -2.53 -41.54 -15.79
CA ASN A 126 -1.20 -42.11 -15.53
C ASN A 126 -0.05 -41.06 -15.63
N SER A 127 -0.36 -39.76 -15.71
CA SER A 127 0.69 -38.73 -15.69
C SER A 127 0.98 -38.28 -14.26
N ASP A 128 2.26 -38.01 -13.99
CA ASP A 128 2.70 -37.45 -12.71
C ASP A 128 1.90 -36.18 -12.38
N ARG A 129 1.68 -35.94 -11.08
CA ARG A 129 1.19 -34.65 -10.63
C ARG A 129 2.33 -33.66 -10.84
N VAL A 130 2.27 -32.92 -11.95
CA VAL A 130 3.30 -31.93 -12.25
C VAL A 130 3.12 -30.75 -11.30
N ASN A 131 4.06 -30.61 -10.35
CA ASN A 131 4.23 -29.39 -9.61
C ASN A 131 4.65 -28.30 -10.59
N LYS A 132 3.82 -27.26 -10.70
CA LYS A 132 4.11 -26.10 -11.55
C LYS A 132 4.56 -24.95 -10.66
N PRO A 133 5.58 -24.18 -11.07
CA PRO A 133 5.99 -23.00 -10.34
C PRO A 133 4.82 -22.01 -10.30
N CYS A 134 4.69 -21.31 -9.18
CA CYS A 134 3.77 -20.20 -9.02
C CYS A 134 4.17 -18.97 -9.87
N LEU A 135 5.44 -18.90 -10.27
CA LEU A 135 6.00 -17.85 -11.12
C LEU A 135 5.39 -17.92 -12.53
N GLY A 136 4.80 -16.82 -13.01
CA GLY A 136 4.21 -16.73 -14.36
C GLY A 136 2.73 -17.08 -14.47
N LEU A 137 2.03 -17.30 -13.35
CA LEU A 137 0.57 -17.32 -13.33
C LEU A 137 0.02 -15.94 -13.71
N GLU A 138 -1.00 -15.91 -14.57
CA GLU A 138 -1.73 -14.67 -14.87
C GLU A 138 -2.22 -14.01 -13.58
N GLY A 139 -1.80 -12.75 -13.40
CA GLY A 139 -2.11 -11.96 -12.21
C GLY A 139 -3.61 -11.72 -12.08
N CYS A 140 -4.06 -11.48 -10.84
CA CYS A 140 -5.47 -11.26 -10.51
C CYS A 140 -6.01 -9.85 -10.84
N GLY A 141 -5.24 -9.04 -11.58
CA GLY A 141 -5.52 -7.61 -11.77
C GLY A 141 -5.08 -6.75 -10.58
N ALA A 142 -5.25 -5.44 -10.70
CA ALA A 142 -4.88 -4.48 -9.65
C ALA A 142 -5.71 -4.70 -8.37
N GLY A 143 -5.05 -4.65 -7.20
CA GLY A 143 -5.70 -4.79 -5.91
C GLY A 143 -6.15 -6.22 -5.56
N SER A 144 -5.64 -7.23 -6.27
CA SER A 144 -5.88 -8.64 -5.95
C SER A 144 -4.61 -9.47 -6.09
N TRP A 145 -4.50 -10.52 -5.29
CA TRP A 145 -3.38 -11.45 -5.27
C TRP A 145 -3.89 -12.89 -5.33
N ARG A 146 -3.02 -13.81 -5.74
CA ARG A 146 -3.33 -15.23 -5.84
C ARG A 146 -2.48 -16.01 -4.84
N PRO A 147 -3.04 -16.50 -3.72
CA PRO A 147 -2.31 -17.44 -2.88
C PRO A 147 -1.87 -18.62 -3.72
N CYS A 148 -0.56 -18.87 -3.81
CA CYS A 148 -0.02 -19.97 -4.57
C CYS A 148 1.10 -20.61 -3.77
N GLY A 149 1.03 -21.94 -3.64
CA GLY A 149 1.91 -22.71 -2.79
C GLY A 149 1.16 -23.82 -2.07
N ASN A 150 1.91 -24.73 -1.44
CA ASN A 150 1.36 -25.87 -0.68
C ASN A 150 0.34 -26.69 -1.49
N GLY A 151 0.59 -26.89 -2.79
CA GLY A 151 -0.25 -27.69 -3.66
C GLY A 151 -1.54 -27.02 -4.14
N THR A 152 -1.79 -25.75 -3.78
CA THR A 152 -2.97 -25.00 -4.21
C THR A 152 -2.60 -23.88 -5.17
N ARG A 153 -3.35 -23.78 -6.28
CA ARG A 153 -3.21 -22.67 -7.25
C ARG A 153 -3.85 -21.37 -6.75
N GLY A 154 -4.67 -21.45 -5.70
CA GLY A 154 -5.49 -20.37 -5.13
C GLY A 154 -6.47 -19.72 -6.10
N MET A 155 -7.55 -19.17 -5.55
CA MET A 155 -8.40 -18.23 -6.27
C MET A 155 -7.92 -16.81 -6.01
N CYS A 156 -8.25 -15.87 -6.90
CA CYS A 156 -7.93 -14.47 -6.67
C CYS A 156 -8.62 -13.97 -5.40
N ALA A 157 -7.82 -13.46 -4.47
CA ALA A 157 -8.27 -12.81 -3.26
C ALA A 157 -8.01 -11.31 -3.38
N LYS A 158 -8.93 -10.50 -2.86
CA LYS A 158 -8.68 -9.06 -2.71
C LYS A 158 -7.57 -8.86 -1.69
N CYS A 159 -6.72 -7.86 -1.93
CA CYS A 159 -5.79 -7.41 -0.89
C CYS A 159 -6.59 -6.91 0.31
N GLY A 160 -6.20 -7.31 1.53
CA GLY A 160 -6.81 -6.76 2.75
C GLY A 160 -6.51 -5.28 2.92
N ALA A 161 -7.26 -4.57 3.75
CA ALA A 161 -6.82 -3.28 4.26
C ALA A 161 -5.65 -3.47 5.24
N CYS A 162 -4.95 -2.38 5.55
CA CYS A 162 -4.03 -2.32 6.68
C CYS A 162 -4.70 -1.58 7.84
N ASP A 163 -4.18 -1.75 9.06
CA ASP A 163 -4.62 -0.99 10.22
C ASP A 163 -4.40 0.52 10.03
N ASN A 164 -5.14 1.33 10.80
CA ASN A 164 -5.00 2.79 10.76
C ASN A 164 -3.54 3.23 10.92
N GLY A 165 -3.10 4.17 10.07
CA GLY A 165 -1.71 4.64 10.05
C GLY A 165 -0.76 3.77 9.23
N HIS A 166 -1.27 2.79 8.47
CA HIS A 166 -0.51 2.00 7.51
C HIS A 166 -1.21 1.92 6.16
N TYR A 167 -0.43 1.72 5.11
CA TYR A 167 -0.91 1.46 3.75
C TYR A 167 -0.25 0.19 3.20
N ARG A 168 -0.90 -0.44 2.23
CA ARG A 168 -0.43 -1.68 1.64
C ARG A 168 0.48 -1.42 0.46
N GLU A 169 1.66 -2.03 0.47
CA GLU A 169 2.59 -2.06 -0.65
C GLU A 169 2.83 -3.49 -1.14
N GLY A 170 3.19 -3.64 -2.41
CA GLY A 170 3.60 -4.94 -2.96
C GLY A 170 2.49 -6.00 -3.04
N CYS A 171 1.21 -5.61 -2.98
CA CYS A 171 0.13 -6.56 -3.20
C CYS A 171 -0.09 -6.83 -4.68
N GLY A 172 -0.04 -8.11 -5.07
CA GLY A 172 -0.26 -8.54 -6.44
C GLY A 172 0.51 -9.81 -6.77
N GLY A 173 0.17 -10.41 -7.92
CA GLY A 173 0.75 -11.68 -8.34
C GLY A 173 0.45 -12.76 -7.31
N VAL A 174 1.48 -13.22 -6.59
CA VAL A 174 1.38 -14.24 -5.54
C VAL A 174 1.56 -13.70 -4.12
N SER A 175 1.77 -12.38 -3.98
CA SER A 175 2.02 -11.72 -2.70
C SER A 175 0.79 -10.97 -2.23
N GLU A 176 0.40 -11.19 -0.98
CA GLU A 176 -0.59 -10.36 -0.28
C GLU A 176 -0.09 -8.92 -0.05
N GLY A 177 1.21 -8.69 -0.19
CA GLY A 177 1.87 -7.43 0.14
C GLY A 177 2.08 -7.25 1.64
N SER A 178 2.70 -6.14 2.00
CA SER A 178 3.01 -5.77 3.39
C SER A 178 2.38 -4.43 3.74
N CYS A 179 2.10 -4.23 5.03
CA CYS A 179 1.62 -2.96 5.56
C CYS A 179 2.82 -2.08 5.94
N ALA A 180 3.01 -0.99 5.19
CA ALA A 180 4.02 0.02 5.47
C ALA A 180 3.41 1.18 6.27
N PRO A 181 4.14 1.77 7.23
CA PRO A 181 3.65 2.89 8.02
C PRO A 181 3.47 4.13 7.15
N CYS A 182 2.44 4.93 7.45
CA CYS A 182 2.26 6.25 6.87
C CYS A 182 3.43 7.16 7.24
N GLY A 183 3.95 7.89 6.25
CA GLY A 183 5.02 8.87 6.47
C GLY A 183 4.57 10.03 7.37
N HIS A 184 5.52 10.81 7.87
CA HIS A 184 5.20 12.08 8.55
C HIS A 184 5.15 13.22 7.52
N CYS A 185 4.48 14.30 7.88
CA CYS A 185 4.51 15.55 7.13
C CYS A 185 5.36 16.57 7.89
N ASP A 186 5.86 17.58 7.18
CA ASP A 186 6.52 18.73 7.80
C ASP A 186 5.54 19.51 8.71
N PRO A 187 6.03 20.27 9.70
CA PRO A 187 5.17 21.14 10.52
C PRO A 187 4.28 22.05 9.65
N GLY A 188 3.01 22.18 10.01
CA GLY A 188 2.02 22.91 9.23
C GLY A 188 1.26 22.10 8.18
N PHE A 189 1.52 20.78 8.10
CA PHE A 189 0.86 19.88 7.18
C PHE A 189 0.30 18.63 7.88
N VAL A 190 -0.88 18.21 7.46
CA VAL A 190 -1.53 16.96 7.88
C VAL A 190 -1.52 15.96 6.73
N ARG A 191 -1.28 14.68 7.03
CA ARG A 191 -1.40 13.61 6.05
C ARG A 191 -2.86 13.18 5.92
N VAL A 192 -3.39 13.28 4.72
CA VAL A 192 -4.72 12.78 4.35
C VAL A 192 -4.61 11.56 3.45
N GLN A 193 -5.66 10.74 3.44
CA GLN A 193 -5.82 9.60 2.53
C GLN A 193 -4.65 8.59 2.57
N CYS A 194 -4.06 8.38 3.74
CA CYS A 194 -3.10 7.29 3.94
C CYS A 194 -3.83 6.03 4.41
N GLY A 195 -3.78 4.97 3.61
CA GLY A 195 -4.45 3.70 3.90
C GLY A 195 -5.99 3.80 3.93
N GLY A 196 -6.60 2.91 4.72
CA GLY A 196 -8.06 2.80 4.88
C GLY A 196 -8.77 2.04 3.77
N ASP A 197 -10.10 1.94 3.86
CA ASP A 197 -10.92 1.17 2.93
C ASP A 197 -11.03 1.83 1.54
N GLU A 198 -11.00 3.16 1.49
CA GLU A 198 -11.13 3.92 0.24
C GLU A 198 -9.81 4.02 -0.54
N ALA A 199 -8.67 3.98 0.15
CA ALA A 199 -7.34 4.14 -0.46
C ALA A 199 -6.28 3.20 0.16
N PRO A 200 -6.49 1.87 0.16
CA PRO A 200 -5.64 0.92 0.89
C PRO A 200 -4.19 0.87 0.39
N PHE A 201 -3.91 1.35 -0.82
CA PHE A 201 -2.58 1.38 -1.44
C PHE A 201 -1.93 2.77 -1.43
N SER A 202 -2.61 3.78 -0.86
CA SER A 202 -2.12 5.15 -0.85
C SER A 202 -1.27 5.40 0.39
N GLY A 203 -0.03 5.85 0.19
CA GLY A 203 0.80 6.39 1.28
C GLY A 203 0.33 7.76 1.79
N GLY A 204 -0.76 8.30 1.23
CA GLY A 204 -1.33 9.59 1.57
C GLY A 204 -0.56 10.78 1.01
N THR A 205 -1.19 11.95 1.09
CA THR A 205 -0.62 13.24 0.68
C THR A 205 -0.61 14.19 1.86
N CYS A 206 0.40 15.05 1.94
CA CYS A 206 0.46 16.12 2.93
C CYS A 206 -0.30 17.34 2.42
N GLU A 207 -1.31 17.78 3.17
CA GLU A 207 -2.09 18.97 2.89
C GLU A 207 -1.87 20.01 3.98
N PRO A 208 -1.86 21.32 3.64
CA PRO A 208 -1.65 22.36 4.62
C PRO A 208 -2.79 22.35 5.65
N CYS A 209 -2.43 22.59 6.91
CA CYS A 209 -3.41 22.76 7.97
C CYS A 209 -4.36 23.93 7.61
N GLY A 210 -5.67 23.74 7.79
CA GLY A 210 -6.65 24.78 7.51
C GLY A 210 -6.50 26.00 8.43
N GLY A 211 -7.07 27.14 8.05
CA GLY A 211 -7.17 28.30 8.95
C GLY A 211 -8.20 28.07 10.08
N CYS A 212 -8.14 28.89 11.12
CA CYS A 212 -9.19 29.06 12.12
C CYS A 212 -9.81 30.46 12.02
N ALA A 213 -10.91 30.71 12.73
CA ALA A 213 -11.54 32.02 12.73
C ALA A 213 -10.70 33.06 13.48
N ASP A 214 -11.04 34.35 13.33
CA ASP A 214 -10.38 35.42 14.08
C ASP A 214 -10.51 35.20 15.59
N GLY A 215 -9.38 35.26 16.30
CA GLY A 215 -9.31 35.01 17.73
C GLY A 215 -9.11 33.54 18.12
N GLU A 216 -8.86 32.66 17.15
CA GLU A 216 -8.53 31.25 17.35
C GLU A 216 -7.17 30.89 16.73
N PHE A 217 -6.59 29.80 17.23
CA PHE A 217 -5.43 29.15 16.64
C PHE A 217 -5.70 27.65 16.52
N ARG A 218 -4.98 26.98 15.63
CA ARG A 218 -5.07 25.54 15.44
C ARG A 218 -4.12 24.82 16.39
N ASP A 219 -4.68 23.99 17.26
CA ASP A 219 -3.93 23.13 18.18
C ASP A 219 -3.90 21.69 17.66
N GLY A 220 -2.72 21.05 17.76
CA GLY A 220 -2.58 19.63 17.44
C GLY A 220 -2.68 19.24 15.95
N CYS A 221 -2.33 20.14 15.02
CA CYS A 221 -2.21 19.77 13.60
C CYS A 221 -0.88 19.04 13.34
N VAL A 222 -0.89 17.72 13.47
CA VAL A 222 0.32 16.89 13.32
C VAL A 222 -0.03 15.50 12.77
N TYR A 223 0.88 14.95 11.96
CA TYR A 223 0.81 13.58 11.44
C TYR A 223 -0.48 13.27 10.67
N MET A 224 -1.51 12.71 11.32
CA MET A 224 -2.83 12.42 10.75
C MET A 224 -3.96 13.17 11.45
N SER A 225 -3.64 14.01 12.43
CA SER A 225 -4.59 14.88 13.12
C SER A 225 -4.62 16.22 12.40
N GLY A 226 -5.79 16.60 11.89
CA GLY A 226 -6.01 17.94 11.33
C GLY A 226 -6.00 19.05 12.40
N GLY A 227 -5.90 18.69 13.68
CA GLY A 227 -6.00 19.62 14.80
C GLY A 227 -7.40 20.22 14.97
N GLU A 228 -7.56 20.95 16.06
CA GLU A 228 -8.81 21.63 16.41
C GLU A 228 -8.56 23.14 16.57
N CYS A 229 -9.58 23.95 16.31
CA CYS A 229 -9.49 25.38 16.56
C CYS A 229 -9.74 25.64 18.05
N ALA A 230 -8.74 26.22 18.70
CA ALA A 230 -8.77 26.61 20.10
C ALA A 230 -8.79 28.14 20.22
N LEU A 231 -9.51 28.64 21.22
CA LEU A 231 -9.59 30.06 21.49
C LEU A 231 -8.23 30.59 21.99
N CYS A 232 -7.85 31.75 21.47
CA CYS A 232 -6.71 32.50 22.00
C CYS A 232 -6.96 32.86 23.48
N ARG A 233 -6.00 32.51 24.35
CA ARG A 233 -6.07 32.80 25.78
C ARG A 233 -6.17 34.29 26.09
N ASP A 234 -6.76 34.60 27.24
CA ASP A 234 -6.71 35.92 27.86
C ASP A 234 -5.47 36.01 28.77
N CYS A 235 -4.64 37.04 28.58
CA CYS A 235 -3.42 37.23 29.36
C CYS A 235 -3.66 37.92 30.71
N GLY A 236 -4.87 38.39 30.99
CA GLY A 236 -5.17 39.11 32.24
C GLY A 236 -4.57 40.52 32.28
N ALA A 237 -4.49 41.10 33.48
CA ALA A 237 -4.08 42.50 33.68
C ALA A 237 -2.58 42.72 33.45
N GLU A 238 -2.22 43.90 32.93
CA GLU A 238 -0.84 44.35 32.60
C GLU A 238 -0.06 43.46 31.59
N MET A 239 -0.74 42.55 30.90
CA MET A 239 -0.16 41.74 29.83
C MET A 239 -1.04 41.79 28.58
N PHE A 240 -0.42 41.63 27.42
CA PHE A 240 -1.12 41.55 26.14
C PHE A 240 -0.71 40.31 25.36
N LEU A 241 -1.66 39.71 24.64
CA LEU A 241 -1.40 38.57 23.77
C LEU A 241 -0.77 39.03 22.46
N LYS A 242 0.39 38.47 22.11
CA LYS A 242 1.05 38.69 20.81
C LYS A 242 1.16 37.39 20.03
N GLY A 243 0.82 37.46 18.74
CA GLY A 243 1.05 36.38 17.79
C GLY A 243 0.15 35.17 17.98
N CYS A 244 -1.11 35.36 18.41
CA CYS A 244 -2.08 34.27 18.40
C CYS A 244 -2.81 34.22 17.07
N GLY A 245 -2.86 33.05 16.44
CA GLY A 245 -3.46 32.81 15.14
C GLY A 245 -2.69 31.77 14.34
N GLY A 246 -3.29 31.25 13.27
CA GLY A 246 -2.67 30.18 12.49
C GLY A 246 -2.48 28.94 13.36
N GLU A 247 -1.24 28.53 13.57
CA GLU A 247 -0.86 27.40 14.45
C GLU A 247 -0.20 27.87 15.76
N ASP A 248 -0.14 29.18 15.99
CA ASP A 248 0.50 29.77 17.15
C ASP A 248 -0.53 30.13 18.22
N ALA A 249 -0.38 29.56 19.41
CA ALA A 249 -1.16 29.90 20.60
C ALA A 249 -0.91 31.33 21.13
N GLY A 250 0.07 32.02 20.54
CA GLY A 250 0.58 33.31 20.98
C GLY A 250 1.27 33.27 22.35
N ALA A 251 1.95 34.36 22.67
CA ALA A 251 2.62 34.58 23.94
C ALA A 251 2.01 35.79 24.66
N CYS A 252 1.82 35.65 25.97
CA CYS A 252 1.51 36.78 26.83
C CYS A 252 2.80 37.54 27.10
N LEU A 253 2.81 38.81 26.73
CA LEU A 253 3.93 39.72 26.94
C LEU A 253 3.50 40.81 27.92
N GLU A 254 4.44 41.24 28.75
CA GLU A 254 4.23 42.39 29.63
C GLU A 254 3.99 43.65 28.78
N CYS A 255 3.04 44.47 29.23
CA CYS A 255 2.82 45.76 28.62
C CYS A 255 4.04 46.67 28.80
N SER A 256 4.23 47.56 27.82
CA SER A 256 5.23 48.63 27.92
C SER A 256 5.03 49.44 29.20
N PRO A 257 6.12 49.95 29.81
CA PRO A 257 6.05 50.72 31.05
C PRO A 257 5.15 51.95 30.90
N GLN A 258 4.78 52.55 32.03
CA GLN A 258 3.98 53.78 32.04
C GLN A 258 4.66 54.86 31.18
N CYS A 259 3.84 55.69 30.53
CA CYS A 259 4.32 56.75 29.67
C CYS A 259 5.14 57.77 30.46
N GLU A 260 6.30 58.16 29.92
CA GLU A 260 7.21 59.10 30.56
C GLU A 260 6.60 60.51 30.64
N PRO A 261 7.05 61.37 31.58
CA PRO A 261 6.60 62.75 31.65
C PRO A 261 6.74 63.48 30.31
N GLY A 262 5.69 64.19 29.89
CA GLY A 262 5.61 64.82 28.57
C GLY A 262 5.00 63.95 27.47
N SER A 263 4.58 62.73 27.80
CA SER A 263 3.80 61.84 26.95
C SER A 263 2.53 61.35 27.65
N TYR A 264 1.55 60.90 26.88
CA TYR A 264 0.29 60.35 27.39
C TYR A 264 -0.04 59.01 26.74
N GLU A 265 -0.84 58.21 27.42
CA GLU A 265 -1.34 56.91 26.97
C GLU A 265 -2.37 57.12 25.86
N ALA A 266 -1.96 56.91 24.61
CA ALA A 266 -2.82 57.00 23.45
C ALA A 266 -3.61 55.70 23.22
N VAL A 267 -3.00 54.55 23.57
CA VAL A 267 -3.67 53.25 23.60
C VAL A 267 -3.38 52.60 24.95
N ALA A 268 -4.45 52.24 25.65
CA ALA A 268 -4.34 51.54 26.92
C ALA A 268 -3.84 50.11 26.76
N CYS A 269 -3.08 49.66 27.75
CA CYS A 269 -2.76 48.24 27.90
C CYS A 269 -4.06 47.46 28.10
N SER A 270 -4.23 46.39 27.32
CA SER A 270 -5.33 45.43 27.47
C SER A 270 -4.82 44.02 27.16
N PRO A 271 -5.60 42.97 27.47
CA PRO A 271 -5.25 41.60 27.09
C PRO A 271 -4.93 41.39 25.60
N ARG A 272 -5.31 42.33 24.72
CA ARG A 272 -5.12 42.23 23.27
C ARG A 272 -4.25 43.35 22.68
N THR A 273 -3.91 44.38 23.45
CA THR A 273 -3.18 45.55 22.94
C THR A 273 -2.09 45.98 23.92
N ASN A 274 -0.89 46.22 23.40
CA ASN A 274 0.17 46.83 24.17
C ASN A 274 -0.13 48.33 24.42
N ARG A 275 0.42 48.88 25.51
CA ARG A 275 0.41 50.31 25.78
C ARG A 275 1.15 51.07 24.68
N VAL A 276 0.54 52.14 24.16
CA VAL A 276 1.17 53.05 23.20
C VAL A 276 1.15 54.46 23.77
N CYS A 277 2.34 55.05 23.89
CA CYS A 277 2.53 56.42 24.35
C CYS A 277 2.63 57.36 23.15
N ALA A 278 2.06 58.55 23.29
CA ALA A 278 2.18 59.64 22.33
C ALA A 278 2.70 60.90 23.01
N ASP A 279 3.60 61.62 22.33
CA ASP A 279 4.20 62.83 22.87
C ASP A 279 3.19 63.98 22.90
N CYS A 280 3.15 64.73 24.00
CA CYS A 280 2.33 65.93 24.11
C CYS A 280 2.72 66.99 23.07
N ALA A 281 4.01 67.07 22.71
CA ALA A 281 4.53 67.98 21.70
C ALA A 281 4.16 67.60 20.26
N SER A 282 3.80 66.33 20.01
CA SER A 282 3.36 65.86 18.70
C SER A 282 1.89 66.20 18.39
N GLN A 283 1.15 66.65 19.41
CA GLN A 283 -0.23 67.07 19.26
C GLN A 283 -0.32 68.36 18.45
N ALA A 284 -1.47 68.56 17.80
CA ALA A 284 -1.77 69.82 17.12
C ALA A 284 -1.58 71.01 18.08
N ALA A 285 -0.99 72.09 17.55
CA ALA A 285 -0.84 73.34 18.30
C ALA A 285 -2.20 73.86 18.77
N CYS A 286 -2.24 74.40 19.98
CA CYS A 286 -3.42 75.11 20.46
C CYS A 286 -3.67 76.38 19.65
N PRO A 287 -4.94 76.80 19.48
CA PRO A 287 -5.27 78.09 18.89
C PRO A 287 -4.52 79.25 19.55
N SER A 288 -4.34 80.35 18.82
CA SER A 288 -3.69 81.55 19.35
C SER A 288 -4.41 82.07 20.59
N GLY A 289 -3.65 82.31 21.67
CA GLY A 289 -4.19 82.74 22.97
C GLY A 289 -4.50 81.60 23.95
N GLU A 290 -4.24 80.35 23.57
CA GLU A 290 -4.42 79.16 24.40
C GLU A 290 -3.09 78.40 24.60
N PHE A 291 -2.98 77.70 25.73
CA PHE A 291 -1.88 76.77 26.02
C PHE A 291 -2.42 75.39 26.38
N ARG A 292 -1.62 74.33 26.19
CA ARG A 292 -2.05 72.97 26.53
C ARG A 292 -1.83 72.70 28.02
N GLU A 293 -2.91 72.41 28.74
CA GLU A 293 -2.87 72.05 30.16
C GLU A 293 -3.25 70.58 30.37
N GLY A 294 -2.64 69.96 31.38
CA GLY A 294 -3.01 68.60 31.81
C GLY A 294 -2.66 67.48 30.83
N CYS A 295 -1.68 67.68 29.93
CA CYS A 295 -1.17 66.60 29.10
C CYS A 295 -0.18 65.73 29.87
N GLY A 296 -0.42 64.43 29.90
CA GLY A 296 0.38 63.45 30.63
C GLY A 296 -0.46 62.29 31.17
N GLY A 297 0.19 61.19 31.53
CA GLY A 297 -0.50 60.01 32.08
C GLY A 297 -1.48 59.43 31.07
N VAL A 298 -2.79 59.48 31.34
CA VAL A 298 -3.85 59.03 30.41
C VAL A 298 -4.53 60.17 29.64
N SER A 299 -4.08 61.41 29.85
CA SER A 299 -4.72 62.61 29.30
C SER A 299 -3.89 63.20 28.17
N ARG A 300 -4.52 63.40 27.00
CA ARG A 300 -3.93 64.17 25.88
C ARG A 300 -3.83 65.69 26.16
N GLY A 301 -4.31 66.13 27.31
CA GLY A 301 -4.45 67.53 27.69
C GLY A 301 -5.54 68.26 26.90
N GLU A 302 -5.82 69.47 27.35
CA GLU A 302 -6.80 70.36 26.75
C GLU A 302 -6.16 71.73 26.49
N CYS A 303 -6.59 72.39 25.41
CA CYS A 303 -6.19 73.76 25.15
C CYS A 303 -7.07 74.69 26.00
N VAL A 304 -6.43 75.44 26.89
CA VAL A 304 -7.11 76.34 27.82
C VAL A 304 -6.65 77.77 27.55
N ALA A 305 -7.60 78.71 27.68
CA ALA A 305 -7.33 80.12 27.50
C ALA A 305 -6.30 80.62 28.52
N CYS A 306 -5.36 81.43 28.05
CA CYS A 306 -4.43 82.09 28.95
C CYS A 306 -5.15 83.10 29.85
N SER A 307 -4.91 83.02 31.16
CA SER A 307 -5.51 83.95 32.14
C SER A 307 -5.13 85.41 31.84
N SER A 308 -6.01 86.37 32.13
CA SER A 308 -5.63 87.79 32.08
C SER A 308 -4.57 88.15 33.12
N CYS A 309 -3.72 89.14 32.82
CA CYS A 309 -2.79 89.70 33.79
C CYS A 309 -3.47 90.76 34.68
N PRO A 310 -2.91 91.04 35.88
CA PRO A 310 -3.37 92.14 36.72
C PRO A 310 -3.30 93.49 35.98
N ALA A 311 -4.08 94.47 36.47
CA ALA A 311 -4.06 95.83 35.91
C ALA A 311 -2.65 96.42 35.95
N GLY A 312 -2.21 97.03 34.83
CA GLY A 312 -0.85 97.53 34.66
C GLY A 312 0.15 96.51 34.06
N SER A 313 -0.33 95.36 33.60
CA SER A 313 0.46 94.33 32.92
C SER A 313 -0.24 93.76 31.69
N TYR A 314 0.55 93.25 30.75
CA TYR A 314 0.11 92.48 29.58
C TYR A 314 0.76 91.10 29.59
N ARG A 315 0.18 90.11 28.91
CA ARG A 315 0.71 88.74 28.81
C ARG A 315 1.58 88.60 27.57
N SER A 316 2.81 88.13 27.75
CA SER A 316 3.73 87.77 26.67
C SER A 316 3.99 86.25 26.63
N GLY A 317 4.27 85.70 25.45
CA GLY A 317 4.68 84.30 25.30
C GLY A 317 3.63 83.24 25.70
N CYS A 318 2.34 83.56 25.56
CA CYS A 318 1.25 82.59 25.66
C CYS A 318 1.13 81.82 24.34
N ASP A 319 1.49 80.53 24.35
CA ASP A 319 1.45 79.64 23.20
C ASP A 319 1.17 78.19 23.64
N THR A 320 1.19 77.24 22.70
CA THR A 320 0.88 75.83 22.96
C THR A 320 1.69 75.23 24.12
N GLY A 321 2.95 75.62 24.28
CA GLY A 321 3.87 75.06 25.28
C GLY A 321 3.98 75.89 26.56
N SER A 322 3.40 77.09 26.59
CA SER A 322 3.64 78.06 27.66
C SER A 322 2.38 78.85 28.01
N ARG A 323 2.06 78.93 29.31
CA ARG A 323 1.00 79.83 29.81
C ARG A 323 1.33 81.32 29.64
N GLY A 324 2.54 81.66 29.20
CA GLY A 324 3.03 83.03 29.11
C GLY A 324 3.29 83.67 30.48
N VAL A 325 3.95 84.82 30.44
CA VAL A 325 4.33 85.61 31.62
C VAL A 325 3.64 86.96 31.59
N CYS A 326 3.29 87.50 32.75
CA CYS A 326 2.79 88.86 32.86
C CYS A 326 3.95 89.84 32.91
N GLU A 327 4.01 90.74 31.94
CA GLU A 327 4.99 91.81 31.84
C GLU A 327 4.35 93.15 32.22
N THR A 328 5.10 93.96 32.97
CA THR A 328 4.65 95.29 33.39
C THR A 328 4.65 96.25 32.20
N CYS A 329 3.59 97.06 32.09
CA CYS A 329 3.52 98.11 31.09
C CYS A 329 4.65 99.13 31.25
N GLY A 330 5.34 99.47 30.17
CA GLY A 330 6.38 100.51 30.19
C GLY A 330 5.81 101.91 30.46
N ALA A 331 6.61 102.81 31.04
CA ALA A 331 6.25 104.23 31.12
C ALA A 331 6.24 104.89 29.73
N CYS A 332 5.43 105.95 29.56
CA CYS A 332 5.46 106.79 28.37
C CYS A 332 6.35 108.02 28.56
N PRO A 333 6.87 108.62 27.48
CA PRO A 333 7.51 109.93 27.52
C PRO A 333 6.61 111.01 28.14
N GLU A 334 7.20 112.10 28.64
CA GLU A 334 6.45 113.22 29.21
C GLU A 334 5.40 113.76 28.22
N GLY A 335 4.17 113.95 28.72
CA GLY A 335 3.03 114.43 27.93
C GLY A 335 2.18 113.34 27.26
N GLN A 336 2.52 112.06 27.39
CA GLN A 336 1.76 110.93 26.84
C GLN A 336 1.20 110.02 27.95
N PHE A 337 0.07 109.36 27.69
CA PHE A 337 -0.47 108.30 28.55
C PHE A 337 -0.57 107.00 27.76
N ARG A 338 -0.24 105.86 28.39
CA ARG A 338 -0.33 104.56 27.73
C ARG A 338 -1.79 104.14 27.64
N SER A 339 -2.27 103.84 26.45
CA SER A 339 -3.60 103.29 26.20
C SER A 339 -3.50 101.84 25.69
N GLY A 340 -4.47 101.01 26.06
CA GLY A 340 -4.57 99.63 25.54
C GLY A 340 -3.65 98.58 26.18
N CYS A 341 -2.83 98.93 27.18
CA CYS A 341 -1.94 97.93 27.82
C CYS A 341 -2.73 96.96 28.73
N SER A 342 -3.20 95.87 28.15
CA SER A 342 -4.00 94.85 28.82
C SER A 342 -4.10 93.58 27.96
N GLY A 343 -4.50 92.45 28.56
CA GLY A 343 -4.66 91.20 27.82
C GLY A 343 -3.32 90.73 27.26
N VAL A 344 -3.19 90.72 25.92
CA VAL A 344 -1.96 90.38 25.19
C VAL A 344 -1.29 91.59 24.52
N ASP A 345 -1.83 92.80 24.71
CA ASP A 345 -1.38 94.01 24.05
C ASP A 345 -0.47 94.83 24.98
N PRO A 346 0.79 95.14 24.58
CA PRO A 346 1.68 96.02 25.34
C PRO A 346 1.21 97.49 25.40
N GLY A 347 0.18 97.85 24.63
CA GLY A 347 -0.38 99.19 24.54
C GLY A 347 0.56 100.19 23.87
N VAL A 348 0.02 101.37 23.60
CA VAL A 348 0.72 102.46 22.90
C VAL A 348 0.73 103.74 23.73
N CYS A 349 1.84 104.46 23.63
CA CYS A 349 1.99 105.87 23.97
C CYS A 349 1.77 106.65 22.66
#